data_AF-A0A1G3CE30-F1
#
_entry.id   AF-A0A1G3CE30-F1
#
_cell.length_a   1.000
_cell.length_b   1.000
_cell.length_c   1.000
_cell.angle_alpha   90.00
_cell.angle_beta   90.00
_cell.angle_gamma   90.00
#
_symmetry.space_group_name_H-M   'P 1'
#
loop_
_entity.id
_entity.type
_entity.pdbx_description
1 polymer ?
#
loop_
_entity_poly.entity_id
_entity_poly.type
_entity_poly.pdbx_seq_one_letter_code
_entity_poly.pdbx_strand_id
1 'polypeptide(L)'
;MILGAFVDAGLDVTFLKEQLAKLHVRGYEIYAEKVKRSGISGTKVHVITSSNDKHAHHHNSHLKFLDIKAIIEKSNLGNDIKNDSIKIFYSLAIAEAKVHNTSIEEIHFHEVGAVDSIVDIVGSVIAIKYLGLEKLYFSPIPLGRGFVKCEHGTFPVPAPATVELLKNHLVISSDTENELTTPTGAAIITIMGEGLRTNPEMKILHVGYGAGNHDNKTIPNLLRIFIGELSQDGESDEMWIVETNIDNMSGEILGFVMDKLFEAGAVDAYFTPIQMKKGRPGI
;
A
#
# COMPACT_ATOMS: atom_id res chain seq x y z
N MET A 1 10.01 5.62 1.05
CA MET A 1 10.30 4.38 1.82
C MET A 1 10.28 3.13 0.96
N ILE A 2 9.26 2.95 0.10
CA ILE A 2 9.14 1.80 -0.84
C ILE A 2 10.41 1.59 -1.65
N LEU A 3 10.92 2.63 -2.31
CA LEU A 3 12.20 2.58 -3.02
C LEU A 3 13.36 2.08 -2.16
N GLY A 4 13.49 2.58 -0.94
CA GLY A 4 14.51 2.13 0.00
C GLY A 4 14.41 0.65 0.31
N ALA A 5 13.20 0.11 0.44
CA ALA A 5 12.98 -1.31 0.71
C ALA A 5 13.42 -2.16 -0.50
N PHE A 6 13.12 -1.73 -1.72
CA PHE A 6 13.58 -2.43 -2.92
C PHE A 6 15.09 -2.36 -3.12
N VAL A 7 15.73 -1.21 -2.87
CA VAL A 7 17.20 -1.10 -2.89
C VAL A 7 17.82 -2.02 -1.84
N ASP A 8 17.26 -2.06 -0.64
CA ASP A 8 17.73 -2.95 0.42
C ASP A 8 17.60 -4.44 0.05
N ALA A 9 16.58 -4.79 -0.74
CA ALA A 9 16.32 -6.14 -1.22
C ALA A 9 17.09 -6.55 -2.49
N GLY A 10 17.85 -5.63 -3.11
CA GLY A 10 18.72 -5.94 -4.25
C GLY A 10 18.52 -5.11 -5.52
N LEU A 11 17.68 -4.07 -5.52
CA LEU A 11 17.63 -3.12 -6.64
C LEU A 11 18.93 -2.32 -6.73
N ASP A 12 19.57 -2.37 -7.90
CA ASP A 12 20.78 -1.58 -8.18
C ASP A 12 20.42 -0.08 -8.33
N VAL A 13 21.07 0.76 -7.53
CA VAL A 13 20.80 2.21 -7.50
C VAL A 13 21.28 2.89 -8.79
N THR A 14 22.36 2.40 -9.41
CA THR A 14 22.87 2.92 -10.68
C THR A 14 21.87 2.65 -11.79
N PHE A 15 21.35 1.42 -11.87
CA PHE A 15 20.27 1.08 -12.79
C PHE A 15 19.04 1.95 -12.57
N LEU A 16 18.61 2.15 -11.31
CA LEU A 16 17.48 3.01 -10.98
C LEU A 16 17.69 4.44 -11.51
N LYS A 17 18.89 5.02 -11.32
CA LYS A 17 19.26 6.34 -11.86
C LYS A 17 19.19 6.38 -13.37
N GLU A 18 19.74 5.37 -14.06
CA GLU A 18 19.73 5.29 -15.51
C GLU A 18 18.31 5.20 -16.08
N GLN A 19 17.42 4.45 -15.43
CA GLN A 19 16.01 4.38 -15.84
C GLN A 19 15.29 5.71 -15.59
N LEU A 20 15.45 6.31 -14.42
CA LEU A 20 14.80 7.59 -14.09
C LEU A 20 15.31 8.75 -14.96
N ALA A 21 16.56 8.70 -15.43
CA ALA A 21 17.09 9.67 -16.40
C ALA A 21 16.30 9.69 -17.72
N LYS A 22 15.64 8.59 -18.10
CA LYS A 22 14.80 8.50 -19.33
C LYS A 22 13.53 9.34 -19.26
N LEU A 23 13.14 9.81 -18.08
CA LEU A 23 12.04 10.77 -17.90
C LEU A 23 12.42 12.19 -18.38
N HIS A 24 13.71 12.48 -18.55
CA HIS A 24 14.24 13.80 -18.88
C HIS A 24 13.88 14.92 -17.86
N VAL A 25 13.54 14.53 -16.63
CA VAL A 25 13.37 15.46 -15.50
C VAL A 25 14.76 15.82 -14.97
N ARG A 26 15.03 17.12 -14.81
CA ARG A 26 16.31 17.66 -14.33
C ARG A 26 16.16 18.24 -12.92
N GLY A 27 17.29 18.53 -12.28
CA GLY A 27 17.31 19.27 -11.02
C GLY A 27 17.15 18.43 -9.76
N TYR A 28 17.33 17.11 -9.86
CA TYR A 28 17.41 16.23 -8.70
C TYR A 28 18.61 15.28 -8.78
N GLU A 29 19.06 14.85 -7.61
CA GLU A 29 20.03 13.78 -7.42
C GLU A 29 19.43 12.69 -6.53
N ILE A 30 19.74 11.45 -6.83
CA ILE A 30 19.35 10.30 -6.01
C ILE A 30 20.60 9.68 -5.41
N TYR A 31 20.54 9.26 -4.14
CA TYR A 31 21.50 8.31 -3.59
C TYR A 31 20.83 7.47 -2.52
N ALA A 32 21.46 6.35 -2.18
CA ALA A 32 21.00 5.47 -1.12
C ALA A 32 22.07 5.35 -0.05
N GLU A 33 21.66 5.34 1.22
CA GLU A 33 22.55 5.11 2.35
C GLU A 33 21.95 4.06 3.30
N LYS A 34 22.82 3.31 3.97
CA LYS A 34 22.42 2.43 5.07
C LYS A 34 22.19 3.26 6.32
N VAL A 35 21.03 3.07 6.94
CA VAL A 35 20.66 3.73 8.18
C VAL A 35 20.19 2.71 9.20
N LYS A 36 20.24 3.10 10.48
CA LYS A 36 19.69 2.31 11.58
C LYS A 36 18.47 3.02 12.15
N ARG A 37 17.40 2.28 12.43
CA ARG A 37 16.19 2.75 13.12
C ARG A 37 15.86 1.76 14.22
N SER A 38 15.89 2.21 15.48
CA SER A 38 15.59 1.39 16.66
C SER A 38 16.28 0.00 16.66
N GLY A 39 17.56 -0.05 16.26
CA GLY A 39 18.33 -1.30 16.24
C GLY A 39 18.38 -2.01 14.88
N ILE A 40 17.44 -1.73 13.98
CA ILE A 40 17.29 -2.44 12.70
C ILE A 40 17.98 -1.65 11.57
N SER A 41 18.79 -2.33 10.77
CA SER A 41 19.40 -1.75 9.57
C SER A 41 18.41 -1.73 8.42
N GLY A 42 18.39 -0.64 7.67
CA GLY A 42 17.67 -0.53 6.40
C GLY A 42 18.33 0.48 5.48
N THR A 43 17.75 0.69 4.31
CA THR A 43 18.24 1.63 3.30
C THR A 43 17.30 2.82 3.21
N LYS A 44 17.88 4.03 3.27
CA LYS A 44 17.18 5.27 2.98
C LYS A 44 17.60 5.74 1.58
N VAL A 45 16.62 5.94 0.71
CA VAL A 45 16.83 6.60 -0.59
C VAL A 45 16.51 8.08 -0.41
N HIS A 46 17.46 8.92 -0.79
CA HIS A 46 17.33 10.38 -0.77
C HIS A 46 17.13 10.90 -2.17
N VAL A 47 16.17 11.80 -2.31
CA VAL A 47 15.96 12.61 -3.51
C VAL A 47 16.30 14.04 -3.10
N ILE A 48 17.42 14.55 -3.57
CA ILE A 48 17.83 15.93 -3.31
C ILE A 48 17.43 16.76 -4.51
N THR A 49 16.53 17.71 -4.33
CA THR A 49 16.21 18.72 -5.34
C THR A 49 17.14 19.92 -5.20
N SER A 50 17.71 20.39 -6.30
CA SER A 50 18.64 21.53 -6.31
C SER A 50 17.88 22.83 -6.05
N SER A 51 17.87 23.30 -4.80
CA SER A 51 17.09 24.47 -4.34
C SER A 51 17.89 25.79 -4.35
N ASN A 52 19.07 25.84 -4.99
CA ASN A 52 20.00 26.97 -4.86
C ASN A 52 19.90 28.07 -5.92
N ASP A 53 18.98 28.00 -6.88
CA ASP A 53 18.69 29.15 -7.75
C ASP A 53 17.67 30.07 -7.08
N LYS A 54 18.17 31.11 -6.40
CA LYS A 54 17.37 32.24 -5.84
C LYS A 54 16.62 33.07 -6.90
N HIS A 55 16.61 32.63 -8.16
CA HIS A 55 15.84 33.20 -9.27
C HIS A 55 14.87 32.20 -9.92
N ALA A 56 14.75 30.96 -9.42
CA ALA A 56 13.82 29.94 -9.91
C ALA A 56 12.58 29.78 -8.99
N HIS A 57 12.11 30.88 -8.39
CA HIS A 57 10.85 30.88 -7.67
C HIS A 57 9.70 30.67 -8.70
N HIS A 58 8.93 29.58 -8.53
CA HIS A 58 7.53 29.36 -8.97
C HIS A 58 7.16 28.41 -10.12
N HIS A 59 8.06 27.77 -10.87
CA HIS A 59 7.59 26.99 -12.05
C HIS A 59 7.40 25.48 -11.88
N ASN A 60 7.92 24.83 -10.83
CA ASN A 60 7.85 23.35 -10.71
C ASN A 60 7.22 22.80 -9.42
N SER A 61 6.73 23.64 -8.49
CA SER A 61 6.15 23.16 -7.22
C SER A 61 4.73 22.59 -7.37
N HIS A 62 4.07 22.84 -8.50
CA HIS A 62 2.67 22.46 -8.70
C HIS A 62 2.46 21.85 -10.09
N LEU A 63 3.10 20.72 -10.38
CA LEU A 63 2.80 19.97 -11.60
C LEU A 63 1.37 19.44 -11.54
N LYS A 64 0.63 19.64 -12.63
CA LYS A 64 -0.68 19.02 -12.78
C LYS A 64 -0.53 17.56 -13.15
N PHE A 65 -1.57 16.77 -12.91
CA PHE A 65 -1.62 15.38 -13.38
C PHE A 65 -1.32 15.26 -14.89
N LEU A 66 -1.87 16.17 -15.71
CA LEU A 66 -1.65 16.18 -17.15
C LEU A 66 -0.18 16.41 -17.53
N ASP A 67 0.54 17.25 -16.78
CA ASP A 67 1.96 17.51 -17.01
C ASP A 67 2.79 16.26 -16.69
N ILE A 68 2.52 15.62 -15.55
CA ILE A 68 3.19 14.38 -15.13
C ILE A 68 2.92 13.26 -16.14
N LYS A 69 1.66 13.09 -16.56
CA LYS A 69 1.29 12.12 -17.58
C LYS A 69 2.07 12.37 -18.88
N ALA A 70 2.16 13.61 -19.34
CA ALA A 70 2.90 13.95 -20.55
C ALA A 70 4.41 13.68 -20.41
N ILE A 71 5.02 13.94 -19.24
CA ILE A 71 6.42 13.60 -18.94
C ILE A 71 6.63 12.10 -19.08
N ILE A 72 5.77 11.28 -18.48
CA ILE A 72 5.87 9.82 -18.52
C ILE A 72 5.66 9.29 -19.94
N GLU A 73 4.63 9.76 -20.66
CA GLU A 73 4.32 9.31 -22.02
C GLU A 73 5.46 9.61 -23.00
N LYS A 74 6.05 10.81 -22.91
CA LYS A 74 7.17 11.25 -23.77
C LYS A 74 8.53 10.68 -23.38
N SER A 75 8.62 10.00 -22.24
CA SER A 75 9.88 9.39 -21.78
C SER A 75 10.31 8.19 -22.65
N ASN A 76 11.56 7.74 -22.48
CA ASN A 76 12.06 6.52 -23.10
C ASN A 76 11.91 5.27 -22.22
N LEU A 77 11.00 5.31 -21.24
CA LEU A 77 10.69 4.16 -20.38
C LEU A 77 9.92 3.07 -21.14
N GLY A 78 9.96 1.84 -20.61
CA GLY A 78 9.13 0.74 -21.09
C GLY A 78 7.63 1.06 -20.97
N ASN A 79 6.82 0.56 -21.91
CA ASN A 79 5.38 0.86 -21.96
C ASN A 79 4.64 0.37 -20.71
N ASP A 80 5.05 -0.77 -20.16
CA ASP A 80 4.56 -1.31 -18.90
C ASP A 80 4.84 -0.36 -17.73
N ILE A 81 6.07 0.16 -17.62
CA ILE A 81 6.45 1.13 -16.59
C ILE A 81 5.62 2.42 -16.74
N LYS A 82 5.46 2.92 -17.96
CA LYS A 82 4.64 4.11 -18.25
C LYS A 82 3.19 3.91 -17.81
N ASN A 83 2.58 2.82 -18.26
CA ASN A 83 1.18 2.53 -18.02
C ASN A 83 0.90 2.38 -16.52
N ASP A 84 1.72 1.61 -15.80
CA ASP A 84 1.52 1.38 -14.36
C ASP A 84 1.78 2.66 -13.55
N SER A 85 2.80 3.46 -13.91
CA SER A 85 3.05 4.76 -13.27
C SER A 85 1.88 5.74 -13.46
N ILE A 86 1.34 5.83 -14.68
CA ILE A 86 0.20 6.70 -14.99
C ILE A 86 -1.04 6.25 -14.22
N LYS A 87 -1.29 4.94 -14.07
CA LYS A 87 -2.41 4.42 -13.25
C LYS A 87 -2.30 4.86 -11.79
N ILE A 88 -1.11 4.78 -11.20
CA ILE A 88 -0.88 5.22 -9.80
C ILE A 88 -1.12 6.72 -9.66
N PHE A 89 -0.55 7.54 -10.56
CA PHE A 89 -0.79 8.98 -10.56
C PHE A 89 -2.26 9.36 -10.79
N TYR A 90 -2.95 8.60 -11.64
CA TYR A 90 -4.38 8.82 -11.90
C TYR A 90 -5.22 8.51 -10.66
N SER A 91 -4.90 7.44 -9.93
CA SER A 91 -5.55 7.11 -8.65
C SER A 91 -5.35 8.22 -7.60
N LEU A 92 -4.12 8.74 -7.48
CA LEU A 92 -3.84 9.92 -6.66
C LEU A 92 -4.66 11.13 -7.10
N ALA A 93 -4.70 11.42 -8.40
CA ALA A 93 -5.43 12.58 -8.91
C ALA A 93 -6.93 12.48 -8.65
N ILE A 94 -7.54 11.28 -8.74
CA ILE A 94 -8.95 11.05 -8.36
C ILE A 94 -9.18 11.35 -6.88
N ALA A 95 -8.29 10.86 -6.01
CA ALA A 95 -8.40 11.07 -4.58
C ALA A 95 -8.32 12.56 -4.22
N GLU A 96 -7.33 13.26 -4.76
CA GLU A 96 -7.13 14.70 -4.56
C GLU A 96 -8.29 15.52 -5.14
N ALA A 97 -8.75 15.21 -6.37
CA ALA A 97 -9.91 15.85 -7.01
C ALA A 97 -11.15 15.81 -6.12
N LYS A 98 -11.38 14.67 -5.47
CA LYS A 98 -12.50 14.48 -4.56
C LYS A 98 -12.34 15.24 -3.25
N VAL A 99 -11.16 15.24 -2.65
CA VAL A 99 -10.87 15.99 -1.41
C VAL A 99 -11.05 17.49 -1.64
N HIS A 100 -10.59 17.99 -2.79
CA HIS A 100 -10.64 19.40 -3.16
C HIS A 100 -11.89 19.82 -3.93
N ASN A 101 -12.82 18.88 -4.19
CA ASN A 101 -14.04 19.09 -4.96
C ASN A 101 -13.79 19.83 -6.29
N THR A 102 -12.83 19.33 -7.06
CA THR A 102 -12.40 19.89 -8.35
C THR A 102 -12.27 18.78 -9.40
N SER A 103 -11.92 19.14 -10.63
CA SER A 103 -11.68 18.20 -11.72
C SER A 103 -10.25 17.64 -11.66
N ILE A 104 -10.04 16.44 -12.23
CA ILE A 104 -8.71 15.80 -12.28
C ILE A 104 -7.71 16.66 -13.06
N GLU A 105 -8.20 17.39 -14.07
CA GLU A 105 -7.42 18.27 -14.94
C GLU A 105 -6.93 19.53 -14.22
N GLU A 106 -7.60 19.93 -13.14
CA GLU A 106 -7.28 21.10 -12.32
C GLU A 106 -6.46 20.75 -11.08
N ILE A 107 -6.26 19.46 -10.79
CA ILE A 107 -5.45 19.02 -9.65
C ILE A 107 -3.98 19.35 -9.86
N HIS A 108 -3.47 20.06 -8.86
CA HIS A 108 -2.06 20.28 -8.62
C HIS A 108 -1.63 19.42 -7.45
N PHE A 109 -0.52 18.71 -7.61
CA PHE A 109 0.07 17.94 -6.52
C PHE A 109 0.90 18.88 -5.64
N HIS A 110 0.31 19.32 -4.55
CA HIS A 110 0.92 20.27 -3.59
C HIS A 110 1.71 19.55 -2.49
N GLU A 111 1.13 18.48 -1.95
CA GLU A 111 1.72 17.71 -0.83
C GLU A 111 2.73 16.65 -1.31
N VAL A 112 2.66 16.35 -2.60
CA VAL A 112 3.37 15.28 -3.27
C VAL A 112 4.42 16.01 -4.10
N GLY A 113 5.56 16.34 -3.47
CA GLY A 113 6.62 17.13 -4.09
C GLY A 113 6.89 16.62 -5.50
N ALA A 114 6.67 17.46 -6.52
CA ALA A 114 6.41 16.97 -7.86
C ALA A 114 7.52 16.04 -8.40
N VAL A 115 8.78 16.33 -8.07
CA VAL A 115 9.93 15.49 -8.44
C VAL A 115 10.06 14.27 -7.53
N ASP A 116 9.97 14.44 -6.21
CA ASP A 116 10.09 13.35 -5.23
C ASP A 116 9.08 12.24 -5.49
N SER A 117 7.88 12.64 -5.90
CA SER A 117 6.76 11.76 -6.15
C SER A 117 6.87 11.02 -7.47
N ILE A 118 7.36 11.70 -8.50
CA ILE A 118 7.72 11.06 -9.77
C ILE A 118 8.80 10.02 -9.51
N VAL A 119 9.84 10.37 -8.74
CA VAL A 119 10.90 9.43 -8.39
C VAL A 119 10.36 8.25 -7.60
N ASP A 120 9.56 8.49 -6.55
CA ASP A 120 9.00 7.41 -5.71
C ASP A 120 8.09 6.48 -6.50
N ILE A 121 7.14 7.00 -7.28
CA ILE A 121 6.16 6.19 -8.03
C ILE A 121 6.85 5.48 -9.20
N VAL A 122 7.49 6.22 -10.10
CA VAL A 122 8.11 5.63 -11.29
C VAL A 122 9.25 4.71 -10.87
N GLY A 123 10.04 5.11 -9.88
CA GLY A 123 11.11 4.29 -9.34
C GLY A 123 10.61 3.01 -8.68
N SER A 124 9.48 3.04 -7.96
CA SER A 124 8.87 1.83 -7.40
C SER A 124 8.37 0.88 -8.49
N VAL A 125 7.77 1.41 -9.57
CA VAL A 125 7.36 0.60 -10.72
C VAL A 125 8.58 -0.01 -11.42
N ILE A 126 9.65 0.77 -11.64
CA ILE A 126 10.92 0.26 -12.17
C ILE A 126 11.45 -0.87 -11.29
N ALA A 127 11.43 -0.71 -9.97
CA ALA A 127 11.90 -1.71 -9.03
C ALA A 127 11.13 -3.03 -9.14
N ILE A 128 9.80 -2.95 -9.23
CA ILE A 128 8.91 -4.11 -9.43
C ILE A 128 9.29 -4.87 -10.70
N LYS A 129 9.50 -4.16 -11.82
CA LYS A 129 9.88 -4.79 -13.10
C LYS A 129 11.30 -5.34 -13.08
N TYR A 130 12.25 -4.60 -12.50
CA TYR A 130 13.65 -5.00 -12.39
C TYR A 130 13.82 -6.31 -11.61
N LEU A 131 13.08 -6.45 -10.51
CA LEU A 131 13.09 -7.63 -9.65
C LEU A 131 12.21 -8.77 -10.20
N GLY A 132 11.55 -8.59 -11.34
CA GLY A 132 10.70 -9.60 -11.96
C GLY A 132 9.49 -10.00 -11.10
N LEU A 133 8.95 -9.07 -10.29
CA LEU A 133 7.84 -9.39 -9.39
C LEU A 133 6.53 -9.50 -10.18
N GLU A 134 5.91 -10.68 -10.13
CA GLU A 134 4.66 -10.96 -10.81
C GLU A 134 3.44 -10.50 -10.01
N LYS A 135 3.51 -10.63 -8.68
CA LYS A 135 2.41 -10.29 -7.78
C LYS A 135 2.93 -9.58 -6.52
N LEU A 136 2.20 -8.56 -6.10
CA LEU A 136 2.47 -7.83 -4.86
C LEU A 136 1.32 -8.04 -3.89
N TYR A 137 1.66 -8.21 -2.62
CA TYR A 137 0.71 -8.31 -1.52
C TYR A 137 1.06 -7.30 -0.44
N PHE A 138 0.04 -6.83 0.29
CA PHE A 138 0.25 -5.99 1.46
C PHE A 138 -0.64 -6.43 2.62
N SER A 139 -0.07 -6.41 3.83
CA SER A 139 -0.83 -6.58 5.07
C SER A 139 -1.75 -5.39 5.32
N PRO A 140 -2.72 -5.47 6.26
CA PRO A 140 -3.57 -4.33 6.57
C PRO A 140 -2.77 -3.06 6.87
N ILE A 141 -3.23 -1.93 6.35
CA ILE A 141 -2.43 -0.70 6.23
C ILE A 141 -2.50 0.08 7.55
N PRO A 142 -1.36 0.43 8.17
CA PRO A 142 -1.35 1.14 9.43
C PRO A 142 -1.73 2.62 9.25
N LEU A 143 -2.66 3.08 10.07
CA LEU A 143 -3.13 4.46 10.15
C LEU A 143 -2.58 5.10 11.42
N GLY A 144 -1.98 6.28 11.29
CA GLY A 144 -1.63 7.11 12.45
C GLY A 144 -2.83 7.92 12.95
N ARG A 145 -2.59 8.83 13.90
CA ARG A 145 -3.58 9.77 14.42
C ARG A 145 -2.99 11.17 14.59
N GLY A 146 -3.84 12.13 14.94
CA GLY A 146 -3.42 13.50 15.23
C GLY A 146 -3.52 14.40 14.00
N PHE A 147 -2.55 15.28 13.82
CA PHE A 147 -2.56 16.29 12.76
C PHE A 147 -1.18 16.48 12.15
N VAL A 148 -1.13 16.76 10.85
CA VAL A 148 0.09 17.09 10.09
C VAL A 148 -0.03 18.47 9.46
N LYS A 149 1.09 19.20 9.39
CA LYS A 149 1.17 20.48 8.67
C LYS A 149 1.47 20.23 7.20
N CYS A 150 0.65 20.78 6.32
CA CYS A 150 0.82 20.75 4.86
C CYS A 150 0.69 22.17 4.28
N GLU A 151 0.86 22.30 2.96
CA GLU A 151 0.74 23.60 2.26
C GLU A 151 -0.67 24.22 2.41
N HIS A 152 -1.68 23.37 2.63
CA HIS A 152 -3.07 23.78 2.83
C HIS A 152 -3.46 23.97 4.30
N GLY A 153 -2.47 24.02 5.21
CA GLY A 153 -2.69 24.26 6.63
C GLY A 153 -2.40 23.02 7.47
N THR A 154 -3.34 22.63 8.32
CA THR A 154 -3.17 21.49 9.24
C THR A 154 -4.27 20.48 8.98
N PHE A 155 -3.89 19.30 8.51
CA PHE A 155 -4.81 18.23 8.14
C PHE A 155 -4.86 17.16 9.22
N PRO A 156 -6.03 16.51 9.42
CA PRO A 156 -6.11 15.35 10.29
C PRO A 156 -5.27 14.20 9.72
N VAL A 157 -4.74 13.36 10.61
CA VAL A 157 -4.15 12.07 10.25
C VAL A 157 -5.19 10.98 10.54
N PRO A 158 -5.49 10.09 9.58
CA PRO A 158 -4.89 9.99 8.24
C PRO A 158 -5.28 11.15 7.32
N ALA A 159 -4.36 11.56 6.43
CA ALA A 159 -4.61 12.63 5.48
C ALA A 159 -5.84 12.31 4.59
N PRO A 160 -6.66 13.32 4.20
CA PRO A 160 -7.89 13.08 3.45
C PRO A 160 -7.70 12.28 2.16
N ALA A 161 -6.65 12.56 1.38
CA ALA A 161 -6.35 11.81 0.15
C ALA A 161 -5.98 10.35 0.45
N THR A 162 -5.21 10.10 1.52
CA THR A 162 -4.92 8.75 2.01
C THR A 162 -6.22 8.00 2.34
N VAL A 163 -7.16 8.61 3.06
CA VAL A 163 -8.44 7.97 3.39
C VAL A 163 -9.23 7.62 2.14
N GLU A 164 -9.24 8.48 1.13
CA GLU A 164 -9.93 8.21 -0.14
C GLU A 164 -9.31 7.03 -0.90
N LEU A 165 -7.97 6.96 -0.96
CA LEU A 165 -7.22 5.87 -1.60
C LEU A 165 -7.40 4.52 -0.90
N LEU A 166 -7.62 4.52 0.41
CA LEU A 166 -7.73 3.31 1.23
C LEU A 166 -9.15 2.76 1.35
N LYS A 167 -10.14 3.35 0.67
CA LYS A 167 -11.51 2.83 0.66
C LYS A 167 -11.55 1.39 0.16
N ASN A 168 -12.31 0.55 0.86
CA ASN A 168 -12.44 -0.89 0.63
C ASN A 168 -11.17 -1.71 0.90
N HIS A 169 -10.13 -1.13 1.50
CA HIS A 169 -8.94 -1.85 1.96
C HIS A 169 -8.95 -2.05 3.48
N LEU A 170 -8.29 -3.11 3.94
CA LEU A 170 -8.10 -3.37 5.36
C LEU A 170 -7.10 -2.38 5.95
N VAL A 171 -7.49 -1.75 7.06
CA VAL A 171 -6.66 -0.78 7.80
C VAL A 171 -6.55 -1.17 9.27
N ILE A 172 -5.46 -0.76 9.91
CA ILE A 172 -5.23 -0.94 11.35
C ILE A 172 -4.92 0.42 11.98
N SER A 173 -5.64 0.79 13.02
CA SER A 173 -5.35 2.01 13.78
C SER A 173 -4.11 1.84 14.65
N SER A 174 -3.28 2.88 14.70
CA SER A 174 -2.11 2.99 15.56
C SER A 174 -2.24 4.19 16.49
N ASP A 175 -1.65 4.09 17.68
CA ASP A 175 -1.53 5.20 18.62
C ASP A 175 -0.44 6.21 18.23
N THR A 176 0.23 6.01 17.09
CA THR A 176 1.30 6.89 16.64
C THR A 176 0.75 8.24 16.17
N GLU A 177 1.18 9.32 16.81
CA GLU A 177 0.83 10.71 16.48
C GLU A 177 1.65 11.27 15.31
N ASN A 178 1.58 10.59 14.17
CA ASN A 178 2.19 11.03 12.93
C ASN A 178 1.55 10.29 11.74
N GLU A 179 1.72 10.81 10.53
CA GLU A 179 1.37 10.09 9.31
C GLU A 179 2.28 8.85 9.15
N LEU A 180 1.66 7.65 9.25
CA LEU A 180 2.33 6.36 9.02
C LEU A 180 2.24 5.91 7.56
N THR A 181 1.15 6.27 6.89
CA THR A 181 0.90 5.96 5.48
C THR A 181 0.64 7.27 4.75
N THR A 182 1.53 7.62 3.83
CA THR A 182 1.39 8.81 2.97
C THR A 182 0.45 8.49 1.79
N PRO A 183 -0.15 9.51 1.15
CA PRO A 183 -0.97 9.30 -0.06
C PRO A 183 -0.20 8.53 -1.15
N THR A 184 1.07 8.89 -1.39
CA THR A 184 1.94 8.22 -2.37
C THR A 184 2.14 6.74 -2.04
N GLY A 185 2.42 6.43 -0.78
CA GLY A 185 2.60 5.05 -0.33
C GLY A 185 1.32 4.23 -0.50
N ALA A 186 0.16 4.79 -0.10
CA ALA A 186 -1.15 4.18 -0.29
C ALA A 186 -1.43 3.89 -1.76
N ALA A 187 -1.26 4.88 -2.64
CA ALA A 187 -1.55 4.72 -4.06
C ALA A 187 -0.67 3.66 -4.74
N ILE A 188 0.62 3.58 -4.39
CA ILE A 188 1.50 2.55 -4.95
C ILE A 188 1.00 1.15 -4.56
N ILE A 189 0.73 0.90 -3.27
CA ILE A 189 0.39 -0.45 -2.81
C ILE A 189 -1.02 -0.88 -3.21
N THR A 190 -2.00 0.04 -3.22
CA THR A 190 -3.39 -0.32 -3.57
C THR A 190 -3.59 -0.51 -5.07
N ILE A 191 -2.78 0.13 -5.92
CA ILE A 191 -2.83 -0.05 -7.38
C ILE A 191 -1.99 -1.24 -7.84
N MET A 192 -0.81 -1.45 -7.24
CA MET A 192 0.11 -2.49 -7.67
C MET A 192 -0.08 -3.82 -6.96
N GLY A 193 -0.75 -3.85 -5.82
CA GLY A 193 -0.84 -5.03 -4.96
C GLY A 193 -2.24 -5.39 -4.51
N GLU A 194 -2.34 -6.57 -3.89
CA GLU A 194 -3.56 -7.12 -3.32
C GLU A 194 -3.47 -7.15 -1.79
N GLY A 195 -4.50 -6.66 -1.11
CA GLY A 195 -4.54 -6.62 0.35
C GLY A 195 -4.88 -7.99 0.93
N LEU A 196 -4.04 -8.49 1.84
CA LEU A 196 -4.27 -9.74 2.57
C LEU A 196 -4.32 -9.51 4.07
N ARG A 197 -5.03 -10.38 4.80
CA ARG A 197 -5.01 -10.38 6.27
C ARG A 197 -3.72 -10.96 6.83
N THR A 198 -3.21 -12.01 6.18
CA THR A 198 -2.01 -12.75 6.57
C THR A 198 -1.05 -12.82 5.39
N ASN A 199 0.25 -12.94 5.68
CA ASN A 199 1.23 -13.16 4.62
C ASN A 199 0.91 -14.49 3.92
N PRO A 200 1.06 -14.56 2.58
CA PRO A 200 0.89 -15.83 1.89
C PRO A 200 1.99 -16.80 2.32
N GLU A 201 1.69 -18.09 2.26
CA GLU A 201 2.73 -19.11 2.44
C GLU A 201 3.75 -19.00 1.31
N MET A 202 4.99 -18.70 1.68
CA MET A 202 6.05 -18.44 0.72
C MET A 202 7.43 -18.82 1.26
N LYS A 203 8.32 -19.21 0.36
CA LYS A 203 9.76 -19.30 0.63
C LYS A 203 10.39 -17.93 0.42
N ILE A 204 10.81 -17.30 1.51
CA ILE A 204 11.46 -15.98 1.47
C ILE A 204 12.87 -16.14 0.90
N LEU A 205 13.16 -15.41 -0.18
CA LEU A 205 14.48 -15.38 -0.84
C LEU A 205 15.26 -14.11 -0.46
N HIS A 206 14.58 -12.96 -0.40
CA HIS A 206 15.17 -11.68 -0.03
C HIS A 206 14.26 -10.92 0.94
N VAL A 207 14.87 -10.09 1.79
CA VAL A 207 14.20 -9.17 2.70
C VAL A 207 14.81 -7.80 2.52
N GLY A 208 13.96 -6.78 2.43
CA GLY A 208 14.40 -5.39 2.35
C GLY A 208 13.72 -4.51 3.38
N TYR A 209 14.47 -3.56 3.94
CA TYR A 209 13.99 -2.54 4.86
C TYR A 209 14.20 -1.15 4.28
N GLY A 210 13.12 -0.44 3.99
CA GLY A 210 13.13 0.93 3.51
C GLY A 210 12.88 1.92 4.63
N ALA A 211 13.84 2.80 4.89
CA ALA A 211 13.77 3.73 6.01
C ALA A 211 13.10 5.07 5.67
N GLY A 212 12.28 5.56 6.60
CA GLY A 212 11.68 6.89 6.55
C GLY A 212 12.58 7.97 7.18
N ASN A 213 12.08 9.21 7.12
CA ASN A 213 12.79 10.39 7.64
C ASN A 213 12.79 10.45 9.17
N HIS A 214 11.68 10.12 9.81
CA HIS A 214 11.55 10.17 11.25
C HIS A 214 12.26 9.00 11.93
N ASP A 215 12.85 9.23 13.09
CA ASP A 215 13.33 8.19 13.99
C ASP A 215 12.45 8.19 15.23
N ASN A 216 11.71 7.11 15.45
CA ASN A 216 10.77 6.97 16.57
C ASN A 216 11.30 5.91 17.54
N LYS A 217 11.29 6.25 18.84
CA LYS A 217 11.87 5.40 19.89
C LYS A 217 11.10 4.10 20.11
N THR A 218 9.80 4.07 19.79
CA THR A 218 8.92 2.92 20.08
C THR A 218 8.70 2.02 18.87
N ILE A 219 8.49 2.59 17.69
CA ILE A 219 8.25 1.85 16.45
C ILE A 219 9.29 2.27 15.41
N PRO A 220 10.10 1.33 14.87
CA PRO A 220 11.07 1.68 13.84
C PRO A 220 10.34 2.21 12.60
N ASN A 221 10.76 3.37 12.12
CA ASN A 221 10.22 3.96 10.89
C ASN A 221 10.81 3.27 9.64
N LEU A 222 10.43 2.01 9.46
CA LEU A 222 10.89 1.13 8.40
C LEU A 222 9.68 0.47 7.72
N LEU A 223 9.71 0.41 6.40
CA LEU A 223 8.86 -0.46 5.61
C LEU A 223 9.65 -1.75 5.33
N ARG A 224 9.07 -2.90 5.65
CA ARG A 224 9.67 -4.20 5.35
C ARG A 224 8.98 -4.84 4.15
N ILE A 225 9.77 -5.38 3.24
CA ILE A 225 9.29 -6.23 2.14
C ILE A 225 9.91 -7.62 2.24
N PHE A 226 9.14 -8.62 1.81
CA PHE A 226 9.59 -9.99 1.60
C PHE A 226 9.47 -10.29 0.11
N ILE A 227 10.54 -10.82 -0.49
CA ILE A 227 10.55 -11.27 -1.88
C ILE A 227 10.84 -12.75 -1.87
N GLY A 228 10.07 -13.52 -2.61
CA GLY A 228 10.24 -14.96 -2.67
C GLY A 228 9.20 -15.65 -3.53
N GLU A 229 9.20 -16.97 -3.43
CA GLU A 229 8.34 -17.85 -4.23
C GLU A 229 7.15 -18.29 -3.39
N LEU A 230 5.95 -18.15 -3.93
CA LEU A 230 4.74 -18.69 -3.29
C LEU A 230 4.87 -20.21 -3.19
N SER A 231 4.43 -20.77 -2.06
CA SER A 231 4.30 -22.22 -1.93
C SER A 231 3.25 -22.69 -2.93
N GLN A 232 3.62 -23.58 -3.86
CA GLN A 232 2.67 -24.23 -4.76
C GLN A 232 1.90 -25.36 -4.06
N ASP A 233 2.34 -25.77 -2.86
CA ASP A 233 1.85 -26.96 -2.15
C ASP A 233 0.67 -26.70 -1.20
N GLY A 234 -0.13 -25.67 -1.47
CA GLY A 234 -1.32 -25.38 -0.68
C GLY A 234 -2.48 -24.96 -1.56
N GLU A 235 -3.26 -25.93 -2.05
CA GLU A 235 -4.70 -25.69 -2.11
C GLU A 235 -5.10 -25.32 -0.67
N SER A 236 -5.22 -24.03 -0.38
CA SER A 236 -5.83 -23.60 0.86
C SER A 236 -7.31 -23.95 0.74
N ASP A 237 -7.72 -25.07 1.33
CA ASP A 237 -9.13 -25.36 1.54
C ASP A 237 -9.67 -24.34 2.56
N GLU A 238 -10.17 -23.21 2.06
CA GLU A 238 -10.96 -22.30 2.88
C GLU A 238 -12.30 -22.97 3.18
N MET A 239 -12.48 -23.42 4.42
CA MET A 239 -13.75 -23.97 4.90
C MET A 239 -14.48 -22.92 5.74
N TRP A 240 -15.73 -22.64 5.39
CA TRP A 240 -16.59 -21.74 6.14
C TRP A 240 -17.30 -22.53 7.25
N ILE A 241 -17.26 -22.02 8.48
CA ILE A 241 -18.05 -22.55 9.60
C ILE A 241 -19.22 -21.60 9.83
N VAL A 242 -20.44 -22.15 9.80
CA VAL A 242 -21.69 -21.43 10.09
C VAL A 242 -22.31 -22.04 11.34
N GLU A 243 -22.37 -21.25 12.42
CA GLU A 243 -22.95 -21.68 13.70
C GLU A 243 -24.25 -20.91 13.99
N THR A 244 -25.22 -21.60 14.58
CA THR A 244 -26.47 -21.01 15.06
C THR A 244 -27.01 -21.82 16.23
N ASN A 245 -27.63 -21.13 17.20
CA ASN A 245 -28.21 -21.76 18.38
C ASN A 245 -29.74 -21.85 18.25
N ILE A 246 -30.32 -23.03 18.47
CA ILE A 246 -31.75 -23.30 18.26
C ILE A 246 -32.35 -23.93 19.54
N ASP A 247 -33.33 -23.25 20.16
CA ASP A 247 -34.04 -23.71 21.37
C ASP A 247 -35.54 -24.00 21.17
N ASN A 248 -36.03 -23.88 19.94
CA ASN A 248 -37.46 -23.91 19.62
C ASN A 248 -37.82 -24.83 18.45
N MET A 249 -36.96 -25.80 18.12
CA MET A 249 -37.14 -26.75 17.03
C MET A 249 -37.09 -28.19 17.54
N SER A 250 -37.89 -29.10 16.96
CA SER A 250 -37.86 -30.51 17.32
C SER A 250 -36.67 -31.23 16.66
N GLY A 251 -36.25 -32.35 17.26
CA GLY A 251 -35.18 -33.19 16.70
C GLY A 251 -35.49 -33.75 15.31
N GLU A 252 -36.77 -34.02 14.99
CA GLU A 252 -37.18 -34.48 13.66
C GLU A 252 -36.94 -33.42 12.57
N ILE A 253 -37.25 -32.15 12.89
CA ILE A 253 -37.01 -31.04 11.96
C ILE A 253 -35.50 -30.79 11.82
N LEU A 254 -34.73 -30.89 12.91
CA LEU A 254 -33.27 -30.79 12.85
C LEU A 254 -32.67 -31.88 11.95
N GLY A 255 -33.13 -33.12 12.06
CA GLY A 255 -32.73 -34.19 11.14
C GLY A 255 -33.00 -33.84 9.67
N PHE A 256 -34.21 -33.34 9.37
CA PHE A 256 -34.53 -32.87 8.02
C PHE A 256 -33.65 -31.70 7.54
N VAL A 257 -33.30 -30.76 8.43
CA VAL A 257 -32.39 -29.64 8.09
C VAL A 257 -30.98 -30.15 7.77
N MET A 258 -30.48 -31.13 8.51
CA MET A 258 -29.16 -31.74 8.25
C MET A 258 -29.10 -32.33 6.84
N ASP A 259 -30.11 -33.10 6.43
CA ASP A 259 -30.21 -33.62 5.06
C ASP A 259 -30.21 -32.49 4.02
N LYS A 260 -30.94 -31.40 4.29
CA LYS A 260 -30.98 -30.23 3.40
C LYS A 260 -29.65 -29.47 3.31
N LEU A 261 -28.86 -29.43 4.37
CA LEU A 261 -27.53 -28.83 4.35
C LEU A 261 -26.57 -29.62 3.45
N PHE A 262 -26.60 -30.96 3.54
CA PHE A 262 -25.83 -31.82 2.65
C PHE A 262 -26.27 -31.73 1.19
N GLU A 263 -27.59 -31.72 0.92
CA GLU A 263 -28.12 -31.48 -0.44
C GLU A 263 -27.69 -30.12 -1.01
N ALA A 264 -27.49 -29.11 -0.16
CA ALA A 264 -27.03 -27.77 -0.55
C ALA A 264 -25.50 -27.67 -0.73
N GLY A 265 -24.75 -28.74 -0.47
CA GLY A 265 -23.30 -28.79 -0.68
C GLY A 265 -22.46 -28.49 0.56
N ALA A 266 -23.01 -28.58 1.77
CA ALA A 266 -22.21 -28.52 2.99
C ALA A 266 -21.22 -29.69 3.03
N VAL A 267 -19.96 -29.40 3.39
CA VAL A 267 -18.90 -30.42 3.53
C VAL A 267 -19.14 -31.30 4.76
N ASP A 268 -19.65 -30.70 5.85
CA ASP A 268 -20.02 -31.39 7.07
C ASP A 268 -21.17 -30.62 7.77
N ALA A 269 -21.92 -31.33 8.61
CA ALA A 269 -22.95 -30.76 9.48
C ALA A 269 -23.08 -31.62 10.75
N TYR A 270 -23.13 -30.98 11.92
CA TYR A 270 -23.28 -31.68 13.20
C TYR A 270 -24.14 -30.87 14.19
N PHE A 271 -24.59 -31.55 15.24
CA PHE A 271 -25.35 -30.96 16.33
C PHE A 271 -24.56 -31.08 17.64
N THR A 272 -24.51 -29.99 18.42
CA THR A 272 -23.90 -29.98 19.75
C THR A 272 -24.96 -29.65 20.78
N PRO A 273 -25.28 -30.53 21.74
CA PRO A 273 -26.25 -30.21 22.78
C PRO A 273 -25.71 -29.09 23.68
N ILE A 274 -26.49 -28.02 23.83
CA ILE A 274 -26.15 -26.87 24.66
C ILE A 274 -27.29 -26.54 25.64
N GLN A 275 -26.94 -25.83 26.72
CA GLN A 275 -27.92 -25.28 27.65
C GLN A 275 -28.14 -23.80 27.35
N MET A 276 -29.39 -23.40 27.09
CA MET A 276 -29.75 -22.03 26.76
C MET A 276 -30.51 -21.33 27.88
N LYS A 277 -30.72 -20.01 27.71
CA LYS A 277 -31.45 -19.16 28.66
C LYS A 277 -32.86 -19.72 28.97
N LYS A 278 -33.40 -19.35 30.13
CA LYS A 278 -34.70 -19.83 30.63
C LYS A 278 -34.76 -21.35 30.86
N GLY A 279 -33.61 -21.99 31.07
CA GLY A 279 -33.53 -23.43 31.36
C GLY A 279 -33.86 -24.32 30.17
N ARG A 280 -33.80 -23.79 28.93
CA ARG A 280 -34.16 -24.56 27.73
C ARG A 280 -32.98 -25.41 27.24
N PRO A 281 -33.18 -26.71 26.99
CA PRO A 281 -32.22 -27.48 26.21
C PRO A 281 -32.23 -26.94 24.77
N GLY A 282 -31.05 -26.69 24.22
CA GLY A 282 -30.86 -26.23 22.85
C GLY A 282 -29.80 -27.06 22.14
N ILE A 283 -29.63 -26.79 20.86
CA ILE A 283 -28.58 -27.31 19.99
C ILE A 283 -27.89 -26.12 19.31
#